data_AF-A0A946J2K1-F1
#
_entry.id   AF-A0A946J2K1-F1
#
_cell.length_a   1.000
_cell.length_b   1.000
_cell.length_c   1.000
_cell.angle_alpha   90.00
_cell.angle_beta   90.00
_cell.angle_gamma   90.00
#
_symmetry.space_group_name_H-M   'P 1'
#
loop_
_entity.id
_entity.type
_entity.pdbx_description
1 polymer ?
#
loop_
_entity_poly.entity_id
_entity_poly.type
_entity_poly.pdbx_seq_one_letter_code
_entity_poly.pdbx_strand_id
1 'polypeptide(L)'
;DSPISANELFSLISRITDSTISGKIAKDVFKLMWEGNGSVDEIIEKQGLKQMTDTNALESIIDDVISNNLDQVQQFRDGNLKLLGFFVGQVMKATQGKANPKQVNQVLNEKLT
;
A
#
# COMPACT_ATOMS: atom_id res chain seq x y z
N ASP A 1 29.32 -8.99 -3.63
CA ASP A 1 28.61 -8.24 -4.68
C ASP A 1 27.11 -8.29 -4.47
N SER A 2 26.42 -7.22 -4.85
CA SER A 2 24.95 -7.17 -4.86
C SER A 2 24.43 -7.91 -6.09
N PRO A 3 23.41 -8.80 -5.95
CA PRO A 3 22.77 -9.45 -7.11
C PRO A 3 21.90 -8.48 -7.91
N ILE A 4 21.57 -7.31 -7.35
CA ILE A 4 20.76 -6.27 -7.99
C ILE A 4 21.67 -5.16 -8.48
N SER A 5 21.59 -4.86 -9.77
CA SER A 5 22.29 -3.75 -10.41
C SER A 5 21.64 -2.39 -10.11
N ALA A 6 22.39 -1.31 -10.33
CA ALA A 6 21.86 0.06 -10.17
C ALA A 6 20.65 0.33 -11.10
N ASN A 7 20.65 -0.23 -12.32
CA ASN A 7 19.56 -0.06 -13.28
C ASN A 7 18.29 -0.78 -12.83
N GLU A 8 18.40 -1.99 -12.26
CA GLU A 8 17.25 -2.72 -11.74
C GLU A 8 16.63 -2.02 -10.53
N LEU A 9 17.46 -1.48 -9.63
CA LEU A 9 16.97 -0.68 -8.51
C LEU A 9 16.29 0.60 -9.00
N PHE A 10 16.84 1.25 -10.03
CA PHE A 10 16.20 2.41 -10.65
C PHE A 10 14.80 2.05 -11.18
N SER A 11 14.66 0.94 -11.92
CA SER A 11 13.36 0.47 -12.41
C SER A 11 12.35 0.26 -11.28
N LEU A 12 12.77 -0.35 -10.16
CA LEU A 12 11.90 -0.53 -9.00
C LEU A 12 11.42 0.81 -8.43
N ILE A 13 12.33 1.77 -8.25
CA ILE A 13 12.01 3.10 -7.74
C ILE A 13 11.09 3.87 -8.70
N SER A 14 11.30 3.73 -10.01
CA SER A 14 10.41 4.31 -11.02
C SER A 14 8.98 3.81 -10.86
N ARG A 15 8.77 2.50 -10.61
CA ARG A 15 7.44 1.91 -10.39
C ARG A 15 6.74 2.33 -9.10
N ILE A 16 7.50 2.78 -8.11
CA ILE A 16 6.94 3.44 -6.92
C ILE A 16 6.54 4.88 -7.27
N THR A 17 7.41 5.57 -8.01
CA THR A 17 7.27 7.00 -8.34
C THR A 17 6.08 7.26 -9.28
N ASP A 18 5.89 6.39 -10.27
CA ASP A 18 4.75 6.45 -11.21
C ASP A 18 3.45 5.87 -10.63
N SER A 19 3.46 5.44 -9.36
CA SER A 19 2.33 4.80 -8.67
C SER A 19 1.87 3.46 -9.27
N THR A 20 2.68 2.79 -10.09
CA THR A 20 2.36 1.43 -10.57
C THR A 20 2.24 0.45 -9.40
N ILE A 21 3.14 0.55 -8.41
CA ILE A 21 3.11 -0.26 -7.18
C ILE A 21 3.22 0.62 -5.93
N SER A 22 2.78 0.10 -4.79
CA SER A 22 3.00 0.77 -3.50
C SER A 22 4.39 0.47 -2.94
N GLY A 23 4.85 1.27 -1.98
CA GLY A 23 6.12 1.00 -1.29
C GLY A 23 6.13 -0.33 -0.51
N LYS A 24 4.95 -0.86 -0.11
CA LYS A 24 4.85 -2.19 0.50
C LYS A 24 5.15 -3.27 -0.54
N ILE A 25 4.47 -3.20 -1.67
CA ILE A 25 4.67 -4.12 -2.79
C ILE A 25 6.11 -4.05 -3.31
N ALA A 26 6.71 -2.86 -3.36
CA ALA A 26 8.09 -2.71 -3.80
C ALA A 26 9.09 -3.47 -2.92
N LYS A 27 8.84 -3.61 -1.61
CA LYS A 27 9.68 -4.45 -0.73
C LYS A 27 9.55 -5.93 -1.08
N ASP A 28 8.34 -6.37 -1.41
CA ASP A 28 8.09 -7.76 -1.83
C ASP A 28 8.73 -8.05 -3.19
N VAL A 29 8.59 -7.13 -4.16
CA VAL A 29 9.25 -7.21 -5.47
C VAL A 29 10.77 -7.22 -5.32
N PHE A 30 11.35 -6.34 -4.48
CA PHE A 30 12.78 -6.30 -4.23
C PHE A 30 13.32 -7.64 -3.71
N LYS A 31 12.58 -8.28 -2.79
CA LYS A 31 12.95 -9.60 -2.28
C LYS A 31 12.97 -10.64 -3.40
N LEU A 32 11.97 -10.64 -4.27
CA LEU A 32 11.89 -11.56 -5.39
C LEU A 32 12.99 -11.34 -6.43
N MET A 33 13.34 -10.07 -6.70
CA MET A 33 14.50 -9.72 -7.54
C MET A 33 15.79 -10.27 -6.95
N TRP A 34 15.98 -10.10 -5.64
CA TRP A 34 17.16 -10.60 -4.93
C TRP A 34 17.30 -12.13 -5.03
N GLU A 35 16.17 -12.83 -5.07
CA GLU A 35 16.07 -14.29 -5.25
C GLU A 35 16.18 -14.72 -6.73
N GLY A 36 16.31 -13.80 -7.68
CA GLY A 36 16.47 -14.09 -9.10
C GLY A 36 15.18 -14.44 -9.85
N ASN A 37 14.01 -14.03 -9.33
CA ASN A 37 12.70 -14.36 -9.93
C ASN A 37 12.34 -13.55 -11.19
N GLY A 38 13.26 -12.72 -11.68
CA GLY A 38 13.11 -11.91 -12.89
C GLY A 38 13.19 -10.41 -12.62
N SER A 39 12.88 -9.64 -13.65
CA SER A 39 12.87 -8.18 -13.61
C SER A 39 11.65 -7.64 -12.83
N VAL A 40 11.73 -6.37 -12.44
CA VAL A 40 10.67 -5.63 -11.74
C VAL A 40 9.31 -5.82 -12.43
N ASP A 41 9.25 -5.54 -13.73
CA ASP A 41 7.99 -5.54 -14.49
C ASP A 41 7.44 -6.97 -14.68
N GLU A 42 8.30 -7.97 -14.89
CA GLU A 42 7.87 -9.37 -14.96
C GLU A 42 7.24 -9.85 -13.65
N ILE A 43 7.82 -9.47 -12.51
CA ILE A 43 7.28 -9.83 -11.19
C ILE A 43 5.91 -9.15 -10.97
N ILE A 44 5.80 -7.85 -11.31
CA ILE A 44 4.56 -7.08 -11.16
C ILE A 44 3.42 -7.70 -11.97
N GLU A 45 3.66 -8.03 -13.24
CA GLU A 45 2.64 -8.61 -14.12
C GLU A 45 2.25 -10.01 -13.67
N LYS A 46 3.23 -10.89 -13.40
CA LYS A 46 2.97 -12.29 -13.00
C LYS A 46 2.15 -12.40 -11.72
N GLN A 47 2.33 -11.46 -10.79
CA GLN A 47 1.67 -11.49 -9.49
C GLN A 47 0.48 -10.52 -9.38
N GLY A 48 0.15 -9.79 -10.46
CA GLY A 48 -0.97 -8.85 -10.47
C GLY A 48 -0.85 -7.76 -9.39
N LEU A 49 0.35 -7.20 -9.24
CA LEU A 49 0.72 -6.31 -8.13
C LEU A 49 0.46 -4.82 -8.40
N LYS A 50 -0.15 -4.49 -9.54
CA LYS A 50 -0.51 -3.10 -9.85
C LYS A 50 -1.43 -2.54 -8.76
N GLN A 51 -1.28 -1.24 -8.50
CA GLN A 51 -2.18 -0.55 -7.59
C GLN A 51 -3.63 -0.67 -8.09
N MET A 52 -4.56 -0.81 -7.14
CA MET A 52 -5.98 -0.78 -7.46
C MET A 52 -6.39 0.64 -7.83
N THR A 53 -7.26 0.75 -8.83
CA THR A 53 -7.78 2.03 -9.34
C THR A 53 -9.27 2.23 -9.04
N ASP A 54 -9.94 1.20 -8.52
CA ASP A 54 -11.35 1.27 -8.14
C ASP A 54 -11.52 1.95 -6.79
N THR A 55 -11.88 3.24 -6.83
CA THR A 55 -12.11 4.06 -5.64
C THR A 55 -13.31 3.57 -4.81
N ASN A 56 -14.36 3.04 -5.45
CA ASN A 56 -15.55 2.57 -4.74
C ASN A 56 -15.24 1.32 -3.91
N ALA A 57 -14.46 0.40 -4.48
CA ALA A 57 -13.95 -0.75 -3.77
C ALA A 57 -13.04 -0.34 -2.59
N LEU A 58 -12.20 0.69 -2.78
CA LEU A 58 -11.35 1.22 -1.71
C LEU A 58 -12.19 1.81 -0.56
N GLU A 59 -13.18 2.63 -0.87
CA GLU A 59 -14.07 3.22 0.14
C GLU A 59 -14.80 2.15 0.96
N SER A 60 -15.30 1.12 0.29
CA SER A 60 -15.97 -0.01 0.96
C SER A 60 -15.05 -0.72 1.95
N ILE A 61 -13.79 -0.97 1.54
CA ILE A 61 -12.78 -1.58 2.42
C ILE A 61 -12.46 -0.66 3.61
N ILE A 62 -12.42 0.65 3.39
CA ILE A 62 -12.17 1.62 4.46
C ILE A 62 -13.33 1.60 5.46
N ASP A 63 -14.57 1.57 5.00
CA ASP A 63 -15.76 1.49 5.86
C ASP A 63 -15.78 0.20 6.69
N ASP A 64 -15.40 -0.92 6.08
CA ASP A 64 -15.22 -2.20 6.78
C ASP A 64 -14.11 -2.12 7.84
N VAL A 65 -12.98 -1.48 7.53
CA VAL A 65 -11.89 -1.30 8.50
C VAL A 65 -12.34 -0.40 9.67
N ILE A 66 -13.05 0.69 9.40
CA ILE A 66 -13.56 1.60 10.44
C ILE A 66 -14.57 0.88 11.33
N SER A 67 -15.54 0.19 10.74
CA SER A 67 -16.61 -0.52 11.48
C SER A 67 -16.08 -1.67 12.33
N ASN A 68 -15.00 -2.31 11.93
CA ASN A 68 -14.34 -3.38 12.71
C ASN A 68 -13.41 -2.86 13.82
N ASN A 69 -13.18 -1.55 13.93
CA ASN A 69 -12.22 -0.94 14.87
C ASN A 69 -12.81 0.28 15.60
N LEU A 70 -14.05 0.18 16.06
CA LEU A 70 -14.79 1.29 16.69
C LEU A 70 -14.08 1.90 17.91
N ASP A 71 -13.41 1.08 18.72
CA ASP A 71 -12.65 1.56 19.88
C ASP A 71 -11.50 2.49 19.46
N GLN A 72 -10.81 2.16 18.37
CA GLN A 72 -9.75 3.00 17.80
C GLN A 72 -10.32 4.26 17.15
N VAL A 73 -11.53 4.19 16.59
CA VAL A 73 -12.23 5.37 16.05
C VAL A 73 -12.52 6.35 17.19
N GLN A 74 -13.03 5.85 18.33
CA GLN A 74 -13.29 6.69 19.49
C GLN A 74 -11.99 7.32 20.02
N GLN A 75 -10.93 6.53 20.21
CA GLN A 75 -9.63 7.06 20.64
C GLN A 75 -9.05 8.11 19.68
N PHE A 76 -9.26 7.95 18.37
CA PHE A 76 -8.84 8.94 17.39
C PHE A 76 -9.61 10.26 17.58
N ARG A 77 -10.94 10.18 17.74
CA ARG A 77 -11.81 11.34 17.99
C ARG A 77 -11.53 12.02 19.34
N ASP A 78 -11.05 11.27 20.31
CA ASP A 78 -10.59 11.79 21.61
C ASP A 78 -9.20 12.47 21.53
N GLY A 79 -8.62 12.56 20.34
CA GLY A 79 -7.39 13.31 20.05
C GLY A 79 -6.14 12.47 19.83
N ASN A 80 -6.24 11.13 19.83
CA ASN A 80 -5.10 10.27 19.52
C ASN A 80 -4.87 10.15 17.99
N LEU A 81 -4.37 11.24 17.38
CA LEU A 81 -4.15 11.33 15.94
C LEU A 81 -3.16 10.29 15.37
N LYS A 82 -2.34 9.65 16.21
CA LYS A 82 -1.43 8.58 15.79
C LYS A 82 -2.16 7.36 15.25
N LEU A 83 -3.44 7.18 15.59
CA LEU A 83 -4.26 6.07 15.10
C LEU A 83 -4.58 6.18 13.60
N LEU A 84 -4.39 7.34 12.96
CA LEU A 84 -4.48 7.44 11.51
C LEU A 84 -3.50 6.47 10.82
N GLY A 85 -2.26 6.36 11.33
CA GLY A 85 -1.27 5.41 10.83
C GLY A 85 -1.67 3.95 11.04
N PHE A 86 -2.39 3.65 12.13
CA PHE A 86 -2.98 2.34 12.36
C PHE A 86 -4.04 1.99 11.31
N PHE A 87 -4.99 2.90 11.05
CA PHE A 87 -6.04 2.70 10.03
C PHE A 87 -5.46 2.56 8.63
N VAL A 88 -4.48 3.40 8.26
CA VAL A 88 -3.74 3.25 7.00
C VAL A 88 -3.12 1.85 6.92
N GLY A 89 -2.50 1.37 8.00
CA GLY A 89 -1.94 0.02 8.08
C GLY A 89 -2.97 -1.09 7.85
N GLN A 90 -4.16 -0.98 8.46
CA GLN A 90 -5.25 -1.94 8.30
C GLN A 90 -5.78 -1.98 6.86
N VAL A 91 -6.01 -0.81 6.25
CA VAL A 91 -6.47 -0.73 4.85
C VAL A 91 -5.42 -1.29 3.90
N MET A 92 -4.14 -0.96 4.09
CA MET A 92 -3.03 -1.51 3.30
C MET A 92 -2.86 -3.02 3.52
N LYS A 93 -3.33 -3.58 4.63
CA LYS A 93 -3.36 -5.03 4.85
C LYS A 93 -4.55 -5.66 4.11
N ALA A 94 -5.75 -5.10 4.25
CA ALA A 94 -6.96 -5.58 3.59
C ALA A 94 -6.84 -5.58 2.06
N THR A 95 -6.18 -4.56 1.50
CA THR A 95 -5.93 -4.44 0.05
C THR A 95 -4.70 -5.21 -0.42
N GLN A 96 -4.04 -5.96 0.46
CA GLN A 96 -2.76 -6.64 0.18
C GLN A 96 -1.68 -5.69 -0.37
N GLY A 97 -1.71 -4.43 0.04
CA GLY A 97 -0.78 -3.40 -0.40
C GLY A 97 -1.11 -2.79 -1.77
N LYS A 98 -2.20 -3.20 -2.42
CA LYS A 98 -2.61 -2.69 -3.74
C LYS A 98 -3.25 -1.30 -3.66
N ALA A 99 -3.77 -0.89 -2.50
CA ALA A 99 -4.26 0.48 -2.37
C ALA A 99 -3.12 1.51 -2.46
N ASN A 100 -3.42 2.68 -3.01
CA ASN A 100 -2.49 3.80 -3.01
C ASN A 100 -2.46 4.44 -1.60
N PRO A 101 -1.30 4.53 -0.93
CA PRO A 101 -1.23 5.08 0.42
C PRO A 101 -1.71 6.53 0.55
N LYS A 102 -1.53 7.36 -0.49
CA LYS A 102 -1.99 8.75 -0.47
C LYS A 102 -3.51 8.83 -0.50
N GLN A 103 -4.14 8.05 -1.39
CA GLN A 103 -5.60 7.98 -1.49
C GLN A 103 -6.22 7.41 -0.20
N VAL A 104 -5.65 6.32 0.33
CA VAL A 104 -6.07 5.74 1.62
C VAL A 104 -6.06 6.79 2.73
N ASN A 105 -4.96 7.54 2.83
CA ASN A 105 -4.80 8.54 3.88
C ASN A 105 -5.77 9.72 3.70
N GLN A 106 -6.04 10.12 2.46
CA GLN A 106 -7.04 11.15 2.15
C GLN A 106 -8.44 10.72 2.60
N VAL A 107 -8.91 9.56 2.13
CA VAL A 107 -10.26 9.06 2.43
C VAL A 107 -10.44 8.77 3.92
N LEU A 108 -9.41 8.24 4.59
CA LEU A 108 -9.44 8.02 6.04
C LEU A 108 -9.55 9.33 6.82
N ASN A 109 -8.81 10.37 6.43
CA ASN A 109 -8.97 11.67 7.07
C ASN A 109 -10.42 12.16 6.89
N GLU A 110 -10.95 12.15 5.67
CA GLU A 110 -12.33 12.58 5.38
C GLU A 110 -13.40 11.80 6.16
N LYS A 111 -13.20 10.50 6.44
CA LYS A 111 -14.17 9.66 7.16
C LYS A 111 -14.02 9.69 8.69
N LEU A 112 -12.83 10.00 9.21
CA LEU A 112 -12.55 9.96 10.65
C LEU A 112 -12.63 11.33 11.33
N THR A 113 -12.43 12.42 10.58
CA THR A 113 -12.65 13.80 11.07
C THR A 113 -14.09 14.23 10.88
#